data_AF-Q82SA7-F1
#
_entry.id   AF-Q82SA7-F1
#
_cell.length_a   1.000
_cell.length_b   1.000
_cell.length_c   1.000
_cell.angle_alpha   90.00
_cell.angle_beta   90.00
_cell.angle_gamma   90.00
#
_symmetry.space_group_name_H-M   'P 1'
#
loop_
_entity.id
_entity.type
_entity.pdbx_description
1 polymer ?
#
loop_
_entity_poly.entity_id
_entity_poly.type
_entity_poly.pdbx_seq_one_letter_code
_entity_poly.pdbx_strand_id
1 'polypeptide(L)'
;MMGWNTVERNWKELKGKLKETWGDMTDDELDVIAGKREQLVGKIQTKYEIAREEAERQVNAFAHDCDAAKEPLKNVGEAVSSRQKSVKKRSLYT
;
A
#
# COMPACT_ATOMS: atom_id res chain seq x y z
N MET A 1 -2.20 8.11 -14.94
CA MET A 1 -3.32 7.59 -14.12
C MET A 1 -4.01 6.53 -14.95
N MET A 2 -3.63 5.27 -14.78
CA MET A 2 -4.31 4.16 -15.44
C MET A 2 -5.62 3.94 -14.71
N GLY A 3 -6.73 4.03 -15.44
CA GLY A 3 -8.04 3.68 -14.87
C GLY A 3 -7.99 2.24 -14.38
N TRP A 4 -8.48 2.02 -13.16
CA TRP A 4 -8.58 0.70 -12.54
C TRP A 4 -9.26 -0.35 -13.44
N ASN A 5 -10.08 0.11 -14.40
CA ASN A 5 -10.66 -0.72 -15.46
C ASN A 5 -9.62 -1.52 -16.27
N THR A 6 -8.40 -1.00 -16.48
CA THR A 6 -7.33 -1.73 -17.17
C THR A 6 -6.79 -2.88 -16.32
N VAL A 7 -6.69 -2.65 -15.01
CA VAL A 7 -6.28 -3.68 -14.04
C VAL A 7 -7.35 -4.76 -13.94
N GLU A 8 -8.63 -4.38 -13.87
CA GLU A 8 -9.76 -5.31 -13.87
C GLU A 8 -9.79 -6.15 -15.15
N ARG A 9 -9.59 -5.51 -16.32
CA ARG A 9 -9.56 -6.19 -17.61
C ARG A 9 -8.41 -7.19 -17.75
N ASN A 10 -7.22 -6.83 -17.28
CA ASN A 10 -6.03 -7.69 -17.32
C ASN A 10 -5.83 -8.47 -16.01
N TRP A 11 -6.84 -8.55 -15.14
CA TRP A 11 -6.69 -9.11 -13.80
C TRP A 11 -6.16 -10.54 -13.82
N LYS A 12 -6.58 -11.35 -14.78
CA LYS A 12 -6.14 -12.74 -14.93
C LYS A 12 -4.62 -12.86 -15.15
N GLU A 13 -4.02 -11.95 -15.92
CA GLU A 13 -2.57 -11.90 -16.13
C GLU A 13 -1.85 -11.25 -14.95
N LEU A 14 -2.45 -10.19 -14.38
CA LEU A 14 -1.88 -9.44 -13.26
C LEU A 14 -1.89 -10.23 -11.95
N LYS A 15 -2.91 -11.06 -11.71
CA LYS A 15 -3.03 -11.97 -10.57
C LYS A 15 -1.82 -12.90 -10.45
N GLY A 16 -1.21 -13.30 -11.58
CA GLY A 16 0.06 -14.02 -11.60
C GLY A 16 1.19 -13.23 -10.93
N LYS A 17 1.43 -11.99 -11.40
CA LYS A 17 2.41 -11.07 -10.78
C LYS A 17 2.08 -10.74 -9.32
N LEU A 18 0.79 -10.62 -9.03
CA LEU A 18 0.28 -10.27 -7.72
C LEU A 18 0.55 -11.39 -6.70
N LYS A 19 0.46 -12.65 -7.12
CA LYS A 19 0.90 -13.81 -6.36
C LYS A 19 2.42 -13.82 -6.14
N GLU A 20 3.22 -13.35 -7.09
CA GLU A 20 4.67 -13.19 -6.90
C GLU A 20 4.98 -12.11 -5.83
N THR A 21 4.22 -11.01 -5.82
CA THR A 21 4.40 -9.92 -4.85
C THR A 21 3.92 -10.29 -3.45
N TRP A 22 2.74 -10.91 -3.32
CA TRP A 22 2.08 -11.19 -2.04
C TRP A 22 1.92 -12.67 -1.75
N GLY A 23 2.93 -13.52 -2.00
CA GLY A 23 2.91 -15.00 -2.02
C GLY A 23 2.10 -15.80 -0.98
N ASP A 24 1.56 -15.17 0.07
CA ASP A 24 0.52 -15.69 0.97
C ASP A 24 -0.89 -15.72 0.35
N MET A 25 -1.19 -14.89 -0.66
CA MET A 25 -2.50 -14.85 -1.30
C MET A 25 -2.62 -15.94 -2.37
N THR A 26 -3.63 -16.80 -2.22
CA THR A 26 -3.88 -17.91 -3.15
C THR A 26 -4.61 -17.47 -4.41
N ASP A 27 -4.52 -18.29 -5.46
CA ASP A 27 -5.19 -18.05 -6.74
C ASP A 27 -6.71 -17.84 -6.54
N ASP A 28 -7.36 -18.71 -5.77
CA ASP A 28 -8.77 -18.59 -5.41
C ASP A 28 -9.13 -17.25 -4.75
N GLU A 29 -8.31 -16.77 -3.80
CA GLU A 29 -8.58 -15.50 -3.13
C GLU A 29 -8.49 -14.33 -4.09
N LEU A 30 -7.49 -14.35 -4.98
CA LEU A 30 -7.32 -13.35 -6.02
C LEU A 30 -8.42 -13.45 -7.08
N ASP A 31 -8.96 -14.64 -7.34
CA ASP A 31 -10.11 -14.84 -8.23
C ASP A 31 -11.35 -14.16 -7.69
N VAL A 32 -11.65 -14.37 -6.40
CA VAL A 32 -12.79 -13.77 -5.72
C VAL A 32 -12.70 -12.24 -5.74
N ILE A 33 -11.49 -11.69 -5.61
CA ILE A 33 -11.25 -10.24 -5.72
C ILE A 33 -11.64 -9.71 -7.10
N ALA A 34 -11.55 -10.53 -8.15
CA ALA A 34 -11.93 -10.20 -9.53
C ALA A 34 -11.34 -8.86 -10.03
N GLY A 35 -10.17 -8.49 -9.53
CA GLY A 35 -9.51 -7.23 -9.83
C GLY A 35 -10.25 -6.00 -9.32
N LYS A 36 -11.05 -6.10 -8.26
CA LYS A 36 -11.69 -4.96 -7.61
C LYS A 36 -10.79 -4.35 -6.55
N ARG A 37 -10.53 -3.05 -6.67
CA ARG A 37 -9.68 -2.28 -5.75
C ARG A 37 -10.11 -2.46 -4.29
N GLU A 38 -11.40 -2.26 -4.03
CA GLU A 38 -11.94 -2.30 -2.67
C GLU A 38 -11.90 -3.71 -2.07
N GLN A 39 -12.10 -4.75 -2.89
CA GLN A 39 -11.99 -6.12 -2.41
C GLN A 39 -10.53 -6.50 -2.11
N LEU A 40 -9.58 -6.05 -2.93
CA LEU A 40 -8.17 -6.27 -2.67
C LEU A 40 -7.72 -5.55 -1.39
N VAL A 41 -8.10 -4.27 -1.23
CA VAL A 41 -7.83 -3.48 -0.02
C VAL A 41 -8.42 -4.16 1.22
N GLY A 42 -9.69 -4.58 1.17
CA GLY A 42 -10.35 -5.27 2.28
C GLY A 42 -9.70 -6.61 2.61
N LYS A 43 -9.31 -7.39 1.60
CA LYS A 43 -8.60 -8.66 1.80
C LYS A 43 -7.23 -8.46 2.43
N ILE A 44 -6.43 -7.53 1.93
CA ILE A 44 -5.10 -7.23 2.48
C ILE A 44 -5.24 -6.68 3.91
N GLN A 45 -6.22 -5.80 4.17
CA GLN A 45 -6.51 -5.29 5.50
C GLN A 45 -6.81 -6.41 6.50
N THR A 46 -7.58 -7.42 6.13
CA THR A 46 -7.87 -8.56 7.02
C THR A 46 -6.73 -9.59 7.09
N LYS A 47 -6.10 -9.91 5.96
CA LYS A 47 -5.01 -10.91 5.90
C LYS A 47 -3.77 -10.45 6.66
N TYR A 48 -3.36 -9.20 6.47
CA TYR A 48 -2.13 -8.64 7.04
C TYR A 48 -2.39 -7.74 8.27
N GLU A 49 -3.66 -7.52 8.64
CA GLU A 49 -4.06 -6.64 9.75
C GLU A 49 -3.43 -5.23 9.66
N ILE A 50 -3.32 -4.70 8.43
CA ILE A 50 -2.72 -3.39 8.17
C ILE A 50 -3.78 -2.28 8.15
N ALA A 51 -3.33 -1.04 8.31
CA ALA A 51 -4.21 0.12 8.15
C ALA A 51 -4.78 0.18 6.73
N ARG A 52 -6.03 0.66 6.61
CA ARG A 52 -6.68 0.89 5.31
C ARG A 52 -5.80 1.73 4.37
N GLU A 53 -5.13 2.76 4.90
CA GLU A 53 -4.24 3.62 4.11
C GLU A 53 -3.06 2.84 3.51
N GLU A 54 -2.44 1.94 4.28
CA GLU A 54 -1.35 1.08 3.80
C GLU A 54 -1.85 0.10 2.72
N ALA A 55 -3.04 -0.49 2.93
CA ALA A 55 -3.66 -1.36 1.95
C ALA A 55 -3.97 -0.60 0.65
N GLU A 56 -4.56 0.58 0.74
CA GLU A 56 -4.85 1.43 -0.42
C GLU A 56 -3.58 1.84 -1.17
N ARG A 57 -2.49 2.15 -0.46
CA ARG A 57 -1.19 2.44 -1.09
C ARG A 57 -0.64 1.26 -1.85
N GLN A 58 -0.62 0.07 -1.24
CA GLN A 58 -0.10 -1.14 -1.87
C GLN A 58 -0.87 -1.47 -3.15
N VAL A 59 -2.20 -1.36 -3.09
CA VAL A 59 -3.08 -1.60 -4.23
C VAL A 59 -2.89 -0.53 -5.32
N ASN A 60 -2.78 0.73 -4.94
CA ASN A 60 -2.52 1.82 -5.87
C ASN A 60 -1.13 1.68 -6.52
N ALA A 61 -0.12 1.29 -5.75
CA ALA A 61 1.23 1.04 -6.23
C ALA A 61 1.24 -0.10 -7.26
N PHE A 62 0.52 -1.19 -7.02
CA PHE A 62 0.38 -2.28 -7.99
C PHE A 62 -0.26 -1.82 -9.31
N ALA A 63 -1.32 -1.00 -9.23
CA ALA A 63 -1.95 -0.43 -10.43
C ALA A 63 -1.01 0.51 -11.21
N HIS A 64 -0.06 1.15 -10.52
CA HIS A 64 0.92 2.05 -11.12
C HIS A 64 2.15 1.32 -11.66
N ASP A 65 2.62 0.28 -10.97
CA ASP A 65 3.76 -0.57 -11.37
C ASP A 65 3.48 -1.30 -12.68
N CYS A 66 2.22 -1.68 -12.90
CA CYS A 66 1.78 -2.24 -14.17
C CYS A 66 1.97 -1.28 -15.36
N ASP A 67 2.07 0.04 -15.14
CA ASP A 67 2.19 1.03 -16.22
C ASP A 67 3.58 1.68 -16.34
N ALA A 68 4.29 1.95 -15.25
CA ALA A 68 5.50 2.77 -15.33
C ALA A 68 6.54 2.42 -14.26
N ALA A 69 7.66 1.86 -14.71
CA ALA A 69 8.90 1.82 -13.95
C ALA A 69 9.30 3.24 -13.46
N LYS A 70 9.56 3.33 -12.16
CA LYS A 70 9.97 4.51 -11.35
C LYS A 70 8.82 5.31 -10.73
N GLU A 71 8.49 4.98 -9.48
CA GLU A 71 8.79 5.81 -8.28
C GLU A 71 8.22 5.09 -7.04
N PRO A 72 9.05 4.43 -6.21
CA PRO A 72 8.59 3.84 -4.96
C PRO A 72 8.24 4.96 -3.99
N LEU A 73 6.95 5.13 -3.70
CA LEU A 73 6.45 5.95 -2.59
C LEU A 73 6.95 5.36 -1.26
N LYS A 74 8.18 5.74 -0.89
CA LYS A 74 8.57 5.95 0.50
C LYS A 74 7.53 6.86 1.15
N ASN A 75 7.30 6.64 2.45
CA ASN A 75 6.56 7.47 3.41
C ASN A 75 5.24 6.92 3.92
N VAL A 76 5.21 5.70 4.45
CA VAL A 76 4.26 5.37 5.52
C VAL A 76 5.05 5.31 6.84
N GLY A 77 4.88 6.35 7.65
CA GLY A 77 5.41 6.40 9.02
C GLY A 77 6.81 7.00 9.20
N GLU A 78 6.95 8.32 9.15
CA GLU A 78 7.80 9.04 10.13
C GLU A 78 7.42 10.52 10.25
N ALA A 79 6.16 10.81 10.58
CA ALA A 79 5.74 12.16 11.02
C ALA A 79 5.31 12.18 12.50
N VAL A 80 5.55 11.10 13.25
CA VAL A 80 5.21 10.98 14.67
C VAL A 80 6.46 10.94 15.55
N SER A 81 7.48 11.75 15.28
CA SER A 81 8.48 12.07 16.31
C SER A 81 9.30 13.31 15.98
N SER A 82 8.64 14.47 15.99
CA SER A 82 9.35 15.68 16.40
C SER A 82 8.70 16.25 17.65
N ARG A 83 8.75 15.43 18.70
CA ARG A 83 8.80 15.89 20.08
C ARG A 83 10.16 16.56 20.28
N GLN A 84 10.41 17.72 19.65
CA GLN A 84 11.42 18.63 20.21
C GLN A 84 10.85 19.12 21.54
N LYS A 85 11.30 18.46 22.60
CA LYS A 85 11.25 18.99 23.96
C LYS A 85 11.93 20.35 23.91
N SER A 86 11.14 21.42 23.80
CA SER A 86 11.59 22.75 24.14
C SER A 86 11.70 22.81 25.66
N VAL A 87 12.75 22.18 26.21
CA VAL A 87 13.17 22.32 27.60
C VAL A 87 14.32 23.33 27.62
N LYS A 88 13.99 24.61 27.44
CA LYS A 88 14.94 25.68 27.75
C LYS A 88 14.92 25.93 29.27
N LYS A 89 15.37 24.93 30.04
CA LYS A 89 15.82 25.11 31.43
C LYS A 89 17.34 25.23 31.44
N ARG A 90 17.80 26.45 31.18
CA ARG A 90 19.06 27.06 31.61
C ARG A 90 18.78 28.57 31.48
N SER A 91 18.18 29.25 32.46
CA SER A 91 18.81 29.77 33.70
C SER A 91 20.32 29.60 33.75
N LEU A 92 21.03 30.62 34.23
CA LEU A 92 22.49 30.85 34.26
C LEU A 92 22.87 31.81 33.12
N TYR A 93 23.19 33.09 33.32
CA TYR A 93 23.91 33.83 34.37
C TYR A 93 23.51 35.32 34.21
N THR A 94 23.46 36.24 35.17
CA THR A 94 24.11 36.46 36.48
C THR A 94 23.14 37.21 37.39
#